data_AF-A0A8J3FWS4-F1
#
_entry.id   AF-A0A8J3FWS4-F1
#
_cell.length_a   1.000
_cell.length_b   1.000
_cell.length_c   1.000
_cell.angle_alpha   90.00
_cell.angle_beta   90.00
_cell.angle_gamma   90.00
#
_symmetry.space_group_name_H-M   'P 1'
#
loop_
_entity.id
_entity.type
_entity.pdbx_description
1 polymer ?
#
loop_
_entity_poly.entity_id
_entity_poly.type
_entity_poly.pdbx_seq_one_letter_code
_entity_poly.pdbx_strand_id
1 'polypeptide(L)'
;MLEWAWSAEQQGFSTLYTSDRLMWSSFEPLTTLAAVAGATTRIRLLAVVLAPLHANHALFASATASVDQLAGPGRLRLALAPGPRPDDFERSGLGFRSRGKQLDALLDELHTS
;
A
#
# COMPACT_ATOMS: atom_id res chain seq x y z
N MET A 1 12.37 -12.14 -3.77
CA MET A 1 11.02 -11.52 -3.68
C MET A 1 10.33 -11.50 -5.04
N LEU A 2 10.89 -10.83 -6.06
CA LEU A 2 10.27 -10.76 -7.40
C LEU A 2 10.14 -12.12 -8.10
N GLU A 3 11.16 -12.96 -8.03
CA GLU A 3 11.09 -14.35 -8.55
C GLU A 3 9.96 -15.16 -7.90
N TRP A 4 9.73 -14.94 -6.60
CA TRP A 4 8.64 -15.60 -5.88
C TRP A 4 7.28 -15.09 -6.34
N ALA A 5 7.13 -13.78 -6.54
CA ALA A 5 5.90 -13.19 -7.07
C ALA A 5 5.57 -13.70 -8.49
N TRP A 6 6.60 -13.78 -9.35
CA TRP A 6 6.47 -14.37 -10.68
C TRP A 6 6.09 -15.85 -10.59
N SER A 7 6.76 -16.63 -9.74
CA SER A 7 6.44 -18.05 -9.55
C SER A 7 5.01 -18.26 -9.05
N ALA A 8 4.52 -17.42 -8.14
CA ALA A 8 3.14 -17.46 -7.66
C ALA A 8 2.13 -17.21 -8.79
N GLU A 9 2.38 -16.23 -9.65
CA GLU A 9 1.54 -15.99 -10.84
C GLU A 9 1.50 -17.22 -11.77
N GLN A 10 2.66 -17.84 -12.02
CA GLN A 10 2.76 -19.03 -12.88
C GLN A 10 2.05 -20.25 -12.29
N GLN A 11 1.98 -20.33 -10.97
CA GLN A 11 1.23 -21.37 -10.26
C GLN A 11 -0.28 -21.08 -10.14
N GLY A 12 -0.76 -19.97 -10.71
CA GLY A 12 -2.18 -19.65 -10.78
C GLY A 12 -2.75 -18.95 -9.54
N PHE A 13 -1.90 -18.43 -8.65
CA PHE A 13 -2.39 -17.58 -7.55
C PHE A 13 -3.06 -16.32 -8.09
N SER A 14 -4.18 -15.94 -7.48
CA SER A 14 -5.01 -14.84 -7.96
C SER A 14 -4.58 -13.46 -7.46
N THR A 15 -3.95 -13.40 -6.29
CA THR A 15 -3.59 -12.17 -5.60
C THR A 15 -2.31 -12.35 -4.78
N LEU A 16 -1.43 -11.34 -4.84
CA LEU A 16 -0.30 -11.16 -3.93
C LEU A 16 -0.63 -10.06 -2.92
N TYR A 17 -0.37 -10.32 -1.66
CA TYR A 17 -0.67 -9.42 -0.54
C TYR A 17 0.59 -8.95 0.17
N THR A 18 0.64 -7.66 0.52
CA THR A 18 1.61 -7.08 1.45
C THR A 18 0.92 -6.17 2.47
N SER A 19 1.62 -5.80 3.55
CA SER A 19 1.07 -4.93 4.58
C SER A 19 2.10 -3.96 5.12
N ASP A 20 1.65 -2.73 5.33
CA ASP A 20 2.41 -1.67 5.95
C ASP A 20 2.67 -1.98 7.44
N ARG A 21 3.95 -1.96 7.83
CA ARG A 21 4.44 -2.26 9.17
C ARG A 21 5.72 -1.46 9.40
N LEU A 22 5.64 -0.36 10.14
CA LEU A 22 6.83 0.46 10.41
C LEU A 22 7.73 -0.20 11.47
N MET A 23 7.13 -0.85 12.47
CA MET A 23 7.86 -1.52 13.54
C MET A 23 8.65 -2.76 13.11
N TRP A 24 8.21 -3.46 12.05
CA TRP A 24 8.80 -4.72 11.63
C TRP A 24 9.61 -4.58 10.33
N SER A 25 10.49 -5.53 10.06
CA SER A 25 11.30 -5.58 8.83
C SER A 25 10.46 -6.02 7.62
N SER A 26 9.43 -5.26 7.30
CA SER A 26 8.63 -5.44 6.09
C SER A 26 9.14 -4.51 4.99
N PHE A 27 9.02 -4.95 3.74
CA PHE A 27 9.21 -4.04 2.62
C PHE A 27 8.09 -2.98 2.60
N GLU A 28 8.45 -1.75 2.23
CA GLU A 28 7.46 -0.69 2.02
C GLU A 28 6.46 -1.12 0.92
N PRO A 29 5.14 -1.04 1.19
CA PRO A 29 4.13 -1.68 0.36
C PRO A 29 4.05 -1.12 -1.06
N LEU A 30 4.07 0.21 -1.27
CA LEU A 30 3.90 0.77 -2.62
C LEU A 30 5.10 0.46 -3.52
N THR A 31 6.30 0.57 -3.00
CA THR A 31 7.54 0.19 -3.69
C THR A 31 7.54 -1.29 -4.04
N THR A 32 7.10 -2.13 -3.11
CA THR A 32 6.96 -3.58 -3.36
C THR A 32 5.97 -3.87 -4.48
N LEU A 33 4.78 -3.26 -4.42
CA LEU A 33 3.75 -3.49 -5.43
C LEU A 33 4.16 -2.93 -6.79
N ALA A 34 4.84 -1.78 -6.85
CA ALA A 34 5.38 -1.23 -8.10
C ALA A 34 6.38 -2.19 -8.77
N ALA A 35 7.28 -2.78 -7.98
CA ALA A 35 8.26 -3.74 -8.49
C ALA A 35 7.59 -5.04 -8.94
N VAL A 36 6.61 -5.54 -8.18
CA VAL A 36 5.85 -6.75 -8.55
C VAL A 36 4.98 -6.49 -9.79
N ALA A 37 4.39 -5.31 -9.93
CA ALA A 37 3.62 -4.90 -11.10
C ALA A 37 4.44 -5.03 -12.39
N GLY A 38 5.72 -4.62 -12.38
CA GLY A 38 6.61 -4.79 -13.52
C GLY A 38 7.05 -6.23 -13.77
N ALA A 39 7.08 -7.08 -12.74
CA ALA A 39 7.52 -8.47 -12.84
C ALA A 39 6.40 -9.47 -13.19
N THR A 40 5.13 -9.02 -13.23
CA THR A 40 3.95 -9.89 -13.34
C THR A 40 2.88 -9.25 -14.22
N THR A 41 2.00 -10.05 -14.84
CA THR A 41 1.06 -9.56 -15.87
C THR A 41 -0.41 -9.77 -15.55
N ARG A 42 -0.74 -10.66 -14.62
CA ARG A 42 -2.13 -11.08 -14.29
C ARG A 42 -2.47 -10.98 -12.82
N ILE A 43 -1.57 -11.38 -11.93
CA ILE A 43 -1.83 -11.50 -10.50
C ILE A 43 -2.24 -10.14 -9.95
N ARG A 44 -3.29 -10.11 -9.11
CA ARG A 44 -3.74 -8.88 -8.46
C ARG A 44 -2.80 -8.52 -7.33
N LEU A 45 -2.69 -7.23 -7.06
CA LEU A 45 -1.78 -6.65 -6.10
C LEU A 45 -2.61 -5.98 -5.02
N LEU A 46 -2.51 -6.48 -3.79
CA LEU A 46 -3.24 -5.97 -2.63
C LEU A 46 -2.25 -5.50 -1.57
N ALA A 47 -2.45 -4.31 -1.03
CA ALA A 47 -1.80 -3.90 0.21
C ALA A 47 -2.82 -3.41 1.24
N VAL A 48 -2.53 -3.69 2.52
CA VAL A 48 -3.07 -2.90 3.63
C VAL A 48 -2.08 -1.79 3.95
N VAL A 49 -2.53 -0.53 3.87
CA VAL A 49 -1.71 0.67 4.07
C VAL A 49 -2.19 1.42 5.31
N LEU A 50 -1.25 1.86 6.15
CA LEU A 50 -1.59 2.65 7.33
C LEU A 50 -1.60 4.13 6.95
N ALA A 51 -2.79 4.69 6.73
CA ALA A 51 -2.97 6.06 6.22
C ALA A 51 -2.10 7.12 6.92
N PRO A 52 -1.96 7.13 8.27
CA PRO A 52 -1.16 8.15 8.95
C PRO A 52 0.32 8.16 8.54
N LEU A 53 0.89 7.00 8.15
CA LEU A 53 2.30 6.91 7.74
C LEU A 53 2.58 7.61 6.40
N HIS A 54 1.53 7.99 5.66
CA HIS A 54 1.60 8.63 4.34
C HIS A 54 1.14 10.08 4.42
N ALA A 55 1.69 10.86 5.36
CA ALA A 55 1.19 12.18 5.76
C ALA A 55 1.00 13.21 4.63
N ASN A 56 1.70 13.06 3.49
CA ASN A 56 1.41 13.82 2.29
C ASN A 56 0.45 13.03 1.38
N HIS A 57 -0.86 13.22 1.60
CA HIS A 57 -1.91 12.48 0.90
C HIS A 57 -1.89 12.72 -0.62
N ALA A 58 -1.60 13.93 -1.09
CA ALA A 58 -1.52 14.22 -2.52
C ALA A 58 -0.36 13.46 -3.19
N LEU A 59 0.80 13.40 -2.54
CA LEU A 59 1.93 12.61 -3.04
C LEU A 59 1.61 11.11 -3.00
N PHE A 60 0.95 10.64 -1.96
CA PHE A 60 0.48 9.26 -1.86
C PHE A 60 -0.50 8.93 -3.00
N ALA A 61 -1.51 9.77 -3.23
CA ALA A 61 -2.48 9.61 -4.31
C ALA A 61 -1.77 9.50 -5.68
N SER A 62 -0.85 10.43 -5.97
CA SER A 62 -0.04 10.41 -7.20
C SER A 62 0.80 9.12 -7.34
N ALA A 63 1.44 8.67 -6.26
CA ALA A 63 2.20 7.42 -6.25
C ALA A 63 1.29 6.20 -6.50
N THR A 64 0.13 6.12 -5.83
CA THR A 64 -0.81 5.02 -6.02
C THR A 64 -1.38 4.96 -7.44
N ALA A 65 -1.69 6.11 -8.04
CA ALA A 65 -2.12 6.19 -9.44
C ALA A 65 -1.02 5.69 -10.40
N SER A 66 0.24 6.02 -10.11
CA SER A 66 1.38 5.53 -10.89
C SER A 66 1.50 3.99 -10.80
N VAL A 67 1.35 3.43 -9.60
CA VAL A 67 1.38 1.97 -9.40
C VAL A 67 0.19 1.28 -10.07
N ASP A 68 -1.01 1.87 -10.04
CA ASP A 68 -2.19 1.32 -10.73
C ASP A 68 -1.96 1.25 -12.24
N GLN A 69 -1.39 2.31 -12.83
CA GLN A 69 -1.02 2.34 -14.25
C GLN A 69 0.04 1.29 -14.59
N LEU A 70 1.07 1.12 -13.76
CA LEU A 70 2.10 0.09 -13.95
C LEU A 70 1.54 -1.33 -13.79
N ALA A 71 0.62 -1.54 -12.85
CA ALA A 71 -0.02 -2.81 -12.63
C ALA A 71 -0.94 -3.16 -13.81
N GLY A 72 -1.59 -2.17 -14.40
CA GLY A 72 -2.60 -2.37 -15.43
C GLY A 72 -4.01 -2.56 -14.86
N PRO A 73 -5.02 -2.55 -15.74
CA PRO A 73 -6.41 -2.33 -15.34
C PRO A 73 -6.92 -3.36 -14.33
N GLY A 74 -7.39 -2.86 -13.20
CA GLY A 74 -8.06 -3.67 -12.17
C GLY A 74 -7.14 -4.59 -11.36
N ARG A 75 -5.81 -4.43 -11.47
CA ARG A 75 -4.85 -5.25 -10.73
C ARG A 75 -4.51 -4.68 -9.36
N LEU A 76 -4.50 -3.37 -9.16
CA LEU A 76 -4.20 -2.79 -7.84
C LEU A 76 -5.44 -2.68 -6.96
N ARG A 77 -5.29 -3.03 -5.67
CA ARG A 77 -6.24 -2.79 -4.59
C ARG A 77 -5.49 -2.32 -3.35
N LEU A 78 -5.98 -1.28 -2.71
CA LEU A 78 -5.43 -0.78 -1.45
C LEU A 78 -6.54 -0.80 -0.39
N ALA A 79 -6.24 -1.41 0.75
CA ALA A 79 -7.06 -1.36 1.95
C ALA A 79 -6.43 -0.34 2.91
N LEU A 80 -7.11 0.77 3.15
CA LEU A 80 -6.61 1.82 4.02
C LEU A 80 -7.06 1.58 5.46
N ALA A 81 -6.13 1.71 6.39
CA ALA A 81 -6.38 1.53 7.81
C ALA A 81 -5.78 2.67 8.62
N PRO A 82 -6.37 3.01 9.77
CA PRO A 82 -5.81 4.06 10.62
C PRO A 82 -4.59 3.56 11.42
N GLY A 83 -4.20 2.30 11.35
CA GLY A 83 -3.13 1.73 12.18
C GLY A 83 -3.61 1.31 13.57
N PRO A 84 -3.43 0.04 13.97
CA PRO A 84 -4.03 -0.47 15.21
C PRO A 84 -3.21 -0.20 16.47
N ARG A 85 -1.90 0.08 16.36
CA ARG A 85 -0.96 0.07 17.49
C ARG A 85 -0.25 1.41 17.68
N PRO A 86 0.03 1.85 18.91
CA PRO A 86 0.77 3.09 19.19
C PRO A 86 2.26 3.06 18.81
N ASP A 87 2.88 1.89 18.74
CA ASP A 87 4.32 1.70 18.48
C ASP A 87 4.77 2.23 17.11
N ASP A 88 3.98 2.00 16.06
CA ASP A 88 4.18 2.57 14.73
C ASP A 88 4.12 4.12 14.76
N PHE A 89 3.36 4.72 15.68
CA PHE A 89 3.19 6.17 15.82
C PHE A 89 4.34 6.80 16.59
N GLU A 90 4.78 6.16 17.67
CA GLU A 90 5.95 6.59 18.44
C GLU A 90 7.20 6.64 17.54
N ARG A 91 7.40 5.63 16.69
CA ARG A 91 8.54 5.60 15.75
C ARG A 91 8.42 6.59 14.59
N SER A 92 7.21 6.86 14.10
CA SER A 92 7.00 7.82 13.01
C SER A 92 6.94 9.27 13.47
N GLY A 93 6.87 9.53 14.78
CA GLY A 93 6.64 10.86 15.33
C GLY A 93 5.22 11.38 15.11
N LEU A 94 4.27 10.50 14.77
CA LEU A 94 2.89 10.84 14.48
C LEU A 94 1.99 10.72 15.70
N GLY A 95 0.85 11.43 15.67
CA GLY A 95 -0.14 11.38 16.74
C GLY A 95 -1.05 10.15 16.64
N PHE A 96 -0.94 9.19 17.57
CA PHE A 96 -1.86 8.05 17.62
C PHE A 96 -3.34 8.47 17.75
N ARG A 97 -3.62 9.58 18.41
CA ARG A 97 -4.99 10.10 18.60
C ARG A 97 -5.60 10.70 17.32
N SER A 98 -4.79 11.18 16.39
CA SER A 98 -5.27 11.78 15.13
C SER A 98 -5.45 10.75 14.00
N ARG A 99 -5.14 9.48 14.24
CA ARG A 99 -5.11 8.44 13.21
C ARG A 99 -6.40 8.24 12.41
N GLY A 100 -7.56 8.38 13.06
CA GLY A 100 -8.86 8.33 12.37
C GLY A 100 -9.02 9.51 11.42
N LYS A 101 -8.76 10.73 11.91
CA LYS A 101 -8.80 11.95 11.09
C LYS A 101 -7.84 11.89 9.89
N GLN A 102 -6.65 11.29 10.06
CA GLN A 102 -5.70 11.12 8.97
C GLN A 102 -6.22 10.13 7.92
N LEU A 103 -6.86 9.03 8.33
CA LEU A 103 -7.53 8.12 7.41
C LEU A 103 -8.63 8.83 6.62
N ASP A 104 -9.51 9.58 7.30
CA ASP A 104 -10.60 10.30 6.65
C ASP A 104 -10.06 11.29 5.61
N ALA A 105 -9.05 12.08 5.98
CA ALA A 105 -8.44 13.05 5.07
C ALA A 105 -7.72 12.39 3.87
N LEU A 106 -7.18 11.17 4.02
CA LEU A 106 -6.62 10.44 2.89
C LEU A 106 -7.72 9.91 1.95
N LEU A 107 -8.82 9.40 2.52
CA LEU A 107 -9.97 8.94 1.74
C LEU A 107 -10.59 10.08 0.94
N ASP A 108 -10.71 11.27 1.54
CA ASP A 108 -11.21 12.46 0.84
C ASP A 108 -10.32 12.82 -0.35
N GLU A 109 -8.99 12.87 -0.18
CA GLU A 109 -8.03 13.16 -1.24
C GLU A 109 -8.16 12.18 -2.43
N LEU A 110 -8.26 10.88 -2.13
CA LEU A 110 -8.38 9.82 -3.14
C LEU A 110 -9.73 9.81 -3.86
N HIS A 111 -10.79 10.34 -3.26
CA HIS A 111 -12.08 10.50 -3.94
C HIS A 111 -12.10 11.70 -4.88
N THR A 112 -11.32 12.74 -4.58
CA THR A 112 -11.27 13.96 -5.39
C THR A 112 -10.26 13.90 -6.54
N SER A 113 -9.31 12.96 -6.50
CA SER A 113 -8.28 12.74 -7.52
C SER A 113 -8.77 11.82 -8.64
#